data_AF-A0A937UJT8-F1
#
_entry.id   AF-A0A937UJT8-F1
#
_cell.length_a   1.000
_cell.length_b   1.000
_cell.length_c   1.000
_cell.angle_alpha   90.00
_cell.angle_beta   90.00
_cell.angle_gamma   90.00
#
_symmetry.space_group_name_H-M   'P 1'
#
loop_
_entity.id
_entity.type
_entity.pdbx_description
1 polymer ?
#
loop_
_entity_poly.entity_id
_entity_poly.type
_entity_poly.pdbx_seq_one_letter_code
_entity_poly.pdbx_strand_id
1 'polypeptide(L)'
;MMGLLGAMLDVCRMFADQAPDGVVFREPYVPLVPACWNGLLALAEAQNLGDPHSEYVERLEGLPSNERMQRLKPDYPVGIEPWDDGSMKLMLKSMMPSLDLGRVGVSNAVPWSARKGARVNANPRQEAEAAAAEFWRAMLDLLTPEIRLIVAFGNVAERVVREAGWGSRYIKLRLPSPPARHRIAGMFDDADLLERFPEVKRSWEALAKPDPTLAQPATGQILFACHAASLGKLLPHRLCCS
;
A
#
# COMPACT_ATOMS: atom_id res chain seq x y z
N MET A 1 -14.66 -17.31 -1.81
CA MET A 1 -14.02 -16.24 -2.62
C MET A 1 -14.92 -15.62 -3.68
N MET A 2 -15.66 -16.37 -4.52
CA MET A 2 -16.51 -15.74 -5.56
C MET A 2 -17.58 -14.77 -5.00
N GLY A 3 -18.09 -15.00 -3.77
CA GLY A 3 -19.02 -14.06 -3.12
C GLY A 3 -18.38 -12.77 -2.62
N LEU A 4 -17.14 -12.82 -2.12
CA LEU A 4 -16.46 -11.64 -1.56
C LEU A 4 -16.06 -10.65 -2.66
N LEU A 5 -15.50 -11.15 -3.77
CA LEU A 5 -15.16 -10.30 -4.92
C LEU A 5 -16.41 -9.62 -5.50
N GLY A 6 -17.52 -10.35 -5.63
CA GLY A 6 -18.80 -9.76 -6.05
C GLY A 6 -19.24 -8.60 -5.15
N ALA A 7 -19.24 -8.82 -3.83
CA ALA A 7 -19.61 -7.80 -2.85
C ALA A 7 -18.66 -6.57 -2.89
N MET A 8 -17.35 -6.78 -3.03
CA MET A 8 -16.40 -5.68 -3.18
C MET A 8 -16.65 -4.88 -4.47
N LEU A 9 -16.98 -5.55 -5.57
CA LEU A 9 -17.33 -4.86 -6.82
C LEU A 9 -18.62 -4.05 -6.70
N ASP A 10 -19.60 -4.53 -5.94
CA ASP A 10 -20.81 -3.76 -5.66
C ASP A 10 -20.50 -2.47 -4.89
N VAL A 11 -19.60 -2.53 -3.89
CA VAL A 11 -19.09 -1.33 -3.21
C VAL A 11 -18.40 -0.41 -4.22
N CYS A 12 -17.53 -0.91 -5.08
CA CYS A 12 -16.89 -0.06 -6.10
C CYS A 12 -17.91 0.65 -7.00
N ARG A 13 -18.99 -0.03 -7.41
CA ARG A 13 -20.06 0.56 -8.23
C ARG A 13 -20.81 1.65 -7.47
N MET A 14 -21.15 1.41 -6.20
CA MET A 14 -21.83 2.41 -5.36
C MET A 14 -21.05 3.72 -5.23
N PHE A 15 -19.71 3.62 -5.23
CA PHE A 15 -18.82 4.78 -5.07
C PHE A 15 -18.34 5.38 -6.40
N ALA A 16 -18.62 4.77 -7.55
CA ALA A 16 -18.26 5.33 -8.86
C ALA A 16 -19.00 6.63 -9.18
N ASP A 17 -20.25 6.76 -8.73
CA ASP A 17 -21.02 8.00 -8.89
C ASP A 17 -20.60 9.10 -7.90
N GLN A 18 -19.92 8.71 -6.82
CA GLN A 18 -19.43 9.59 -5.75
C GLN A 18 -17.95 9.96 -5.92
N ALA A 19 -17.40 9.70 -7.11
CA ALA A 19 -16.00 9.95 -7.40
C ALA A 19 -15.63 11.43 -7.16
N PRO A 20 -14.52 11.70 -6.43
CA PRO A 20 -14.03 13.07 -6.25
C PRO A 20 -13.71 13.75 -7.59
N ASP A 21 -13.80 15.08 -7.62
CA ASP A 21 -13.44 15.84 -8.81
C ASP A 21 -11.94 15.69 -9.15
N GLY A 22 -11.64 15.56 -10.45
CA GLY A 22 -10.27 15.50 -10.96
C GLY A 22 -9.59 14.13 -10.86
N VAL A 23 -10.34 13.07 -10.56
CA VAL A 23 -9.86 11.70 -10.70
C VAL A 23 -9.79 11.27 -12.17
N VAL A 24 -8.86 10.37 -12.49
CA VAL A 24 -8.67 9.82 -13.84
C VAL A 24 -9.79 8.84 -14.19
N PHE A 25 -10.12 7.97 -13.24
CA PHE A 25 -11.22 7.01 -13.35
C PHE A 25 -12.20 7.26 -12.21
N ARG A 26 -13.49 7.24 -12.52
CA ARG A 26 -14.54 7.51 -11.53
C ARG A 26 -14.68 6.34 -10.56
N GLU A 27 -14.55 5.13 -11.08
CA GLU A 27 -14.58 3.92 -10.27
C GLU A 27 -13.34 3.80 -9.36
N PRO A 28 -13.53 3.54 -8.06
CA PRO A 28 -12.45 3.00 -7.24
C PRO A 28 -12.19 1.54 -7.63
N TYR A 29 -11.07 0.98 -7.20
CA TYR A 29 -10.73 -0.43 -7.44
C TYR A 29 -10.74 -1.26 -6.16
N VAL A 30 -10.98 -2.56 -6.31
CA VAL A 30 -10.97 -3.51 -5.20
C VAL A 30 -9.53 -3.72 -4.69
N PRO A 31 -9.32 -3.89 -3.38
CA PRO A 31 -8.02 -4.29 -2.86
C PRO A 31 -7.62 -5.67 -3.40
N LEU A 32 -6.31 -5.88 -3.58
CA LEU A 32 -5.79 -7.22 -3.82
C LEU A 32 -5.84 -7.99 -2.50
N VAL A 33 -6.67 -9.03 -2.42
CA VAL A 33 -6.75 -9.92 -1.24
C VAL A 33 -6.42 -11.35 -1.70
N PRO A 34 -5.26 -11.92 -1.29
CA PRO A 34 -4.87 -13.26 -1.69
C PRO A 34 -5.85 -14.34 -1.20
N ALA A 35 -5.98 -15.44 -1.94
CA ALA A 35 -6.83 -16.57 -1.53
C ALA A 35 -6.46 -17.15 -0.16
N CYS A 36 -5.18 -17.13 0.17
CA CYS A 36 -4.63 -17.59 1.44
C CYS A 36 -4.32 -16.44 2.40
N TRP A 37 -5.10 -15.34 2.36
CA TRP A 37 -4.88 -14.14 3.15
C TRP A 37 -4.64 -14.41 4.65
N ASN A 38 -3.70 -13.68 5.25
CA ASN A 38 -3.36 -13.79 6.67
C ASN A 38 -4.07 -12.73 7.55
N GLY A 39 -4.97 -11.94 6.97
CA GLY A 39 -5.68 -10.87 7.67
C GLY A 39 -4.88 -9.57 7.82
N LEU A 40 -3.69 -9.47 7.21
CA LEU A 40 -2.94 -8.22 7.15
C LEU A 40 -3.29 -7.47 5.88
N LEU A 41 -3.75 -6.22 6.02
CA LEU A 41 -4.01 -5.30 4.91
C LEU A 41 -2.97 -4.16 4.94
N ALA A 42 -2.19 -4.04 3.88
CA ALA A 42 -1.22 -2.97 3.68
C ALA A 42 -1.81 -1.89 2.76
N LEU A 43 -1.90 -0.66 3.25
CA LEU A 43 -2.47 0.48 2.52
C LEU A 43 -1.39 1.53 2.25
N ALA A 44 -1.05 1.70 0.98
CA ALA A 44 -0.28 2.84 0.48
C ALA A 44 -1.15 4.11 0.41
N GLU A 45 -0.60 5.28 0.10
CA GLU A 45 -1.38 6.53 0.11
C GLU A 45 -2.36 6.60 -1.07
N ALA A 46 -1.83 6.77 -2.29
CA ALA A 46 -2.58 6.87 -3.54
C ALA A 46 -1.63 6.61 -4.71
N GLN A 47 -2.15 6.12 -5.83
CA GLN A 47 -1.39 6.01 -7.06
C GLN A 47 -1.62 7.26 -7.92
N ASN A 48 -0.61 8.13 -7.97
CA ASN A 48 -0.63 9.32 -8.81
C ASN A 48 -0.22 8.93 -10.23
N LEU A 49 -1.17 8.93 -11.16
CA LEU A 49 -0.95 8.45 -12.52
C LEU A 49 -0.41 9.54 -13.46
N GLY A 50 0.66 10.25 -13.11
CA GLY A 50 1.29 11.26 -13.98
C GLY A 50 1.92 10.70 -15.26
N ASP A 51 2.68 11.53 -15.99
CA ASP A 51 3.34 11.17 -17.26
C ASP A 51 4.11 9.83 -17.24
N PRO A 52 4.85 9.46 -16.18
CA PRO A 52 5.55 8.16 -16.14
C PRO A 52 4.62 6.94 -16.20
N HIS A 53 3.31 7.12 -16.03
CA HIS A 53 2.31 6.06 -16.04
C HIS A 53 1.37 6.15 -17.24
N SER A 54 1.71 6.87 -18.30
CA SER A 54 0.86 7.05 -19.49
C SER A 54 0.42 5.71 -20.10
N GLU A 55 1.35 4.77 -20.31
CA GLU A 55 1.06 3.44 -20.85
C GLU A 55 0.11 2.65 -19.94
N TYR A 56 0.28 2.75 -18.61
CA TYR A 56 -0.61 2.10 -17.65
C TYR A 56 -2.02 2.70 -17.72
N VAL A 57 -2.13 4.01 -17.87
CA VAL A 57 -3.43 4.70 -18.01
C VAL A 57 -4.10 4.34 -19.32
N GLU A 58 -3.40 4.40 -20.45
CA GLU A 58 -3.94 3.99 -21.76
C GLU A 58 -4.44 2.54 -21.72
N ARG A 59 -3.67 1.65 -21.07
CA ARG A 59 -4.11 0.27 -20.84
C ARG A 59 -5.41 0.21 -20.05
N LEU A 60 -5.52 0.96 -18.95
CA LEU A 60 -6.75 0.99 -18.15
C LEU A 60 -7.93 1.60 -18.93
N GLU A 61 -7.71 2.67 -19.70
CA GLU A 61 -8.74 3.31 -20.53
C GLU A 61 -9.35 2.33 -21.56
N GLY A 62 -8.53 1.43 -22.09
CA GLY A 62 -8.98 0.36 -22.99
C GLY A 62 -9.78 -0.77 -22.31
N LEU A 63 -9.82 -0.83 -20.98
CA LEU A 63 -10.54 -1.87 -20.25
C LEU A 63 -11.99 -1.48 -19.90
N PRO A 64 -12.93 -2.45 -19.89
CA PRO A 64 -14.25 -2.25 -19.29
C PRO A 64 -14.18 -1.85 -17.82
N SER A 65 -15.19 -1.14 -17.32
CA SER A 65 -15.20 -0.61 -15.94
C SER A 65 -15.00 -1.70 -14.87
N ASN A 66 -15.68 -2.84 -14.99
CA ASN A 66 -15.49 -3.96 -14.05
C ASN A 66 -14.04 -4.51 -14.05
N GLU A 67 -13.34 -4.47 -15.18
CA GLU A 67 -11.95 -4.92 -15.27
C GLU A 67 -10.99 -3.87 -14.70
N ARG A 68 -11.29 -2.58 -14.90
CA ARG A 68 -10.56 -1.49 -14.22
C ARG A 68 -10.71 -1.55 -12.70
N MET A 69 -11.90 -1.87 -12.19
CA MET A 69 -12.11 -2.08 -10.75
C MET A 69 -11.28 -3.25 -10.21
N GLN A 70 -10.96 -4.24 -11.06
CA GLN A 70 -10.14 -5.42 -10.73
C GLN A 70 -8.70 -5.30 -11.23
N ARG A 71 -8.21 -4.07 -11.44
CA ARG A 71 -6.89 -3.82 -12.03
C ARG A 71 -5.72 -4.35 -11.20
N LEU A 72 -5.90 -4.51 -9.89
CA LEU A 72 -4.85 -5.06 -9.04
C LEU A 72 -4.84 -6.57 -9.20
N LYS A 73 -3.72 -7.10 -9.69
CA LYS A 73 -3.54 -8.52 -9.90
C LYS A 73 -2.18 -8.99 -9.38
N PRO A 74 -2.06 -10.25 -8.94
CA PRO A 74 -0.82 -10.76 -8.35
C PRO A 74 0.29 -11.03 -9.39
N ASP A 75 -0.03 -11.05 -10.69
CA ASP A 75 0.93 -11.12 -11.78
C ASP A 75 1.64 -9.77 -11.93
N TYR A 76 2.77 -9.68 -11.22
CA TYR A 76 3.70 -8.56 -11.14
C TYR A 76 3.79 -7.68 -12.41
N PRO A 77 3.74 -6.33 -12.31
CA PRO A 77 3.51 -5.50 -11.10
C PRO A 77 2.02 -5.42 -10.69
N VAL A 78 1.76 -5.27 -9.38
CA VAL A 78 0.40 -5.22 -8.80
C VAL A 78 -0.33 -3.91 -9.15
N GLY A 79 0.40 -2.84 -9.42
CA GLY A 79 -0.13 -1.50 -9.70
C GLY A 79 -0.20 -0.60 -8.46
N ILE A 80 0.64 -0.83 -7.45
CA ILE A 80 0.73 -0.02 -6.23
C ILE A 80 2.20 0.32 -5.99
N GLU A 81 2.60 1.57 -6.20
CA GLU A 81 3.88 2.10 -5.71
C GLU A 81 3.61 2.67 -4.31
N PRO A 82 4.18 2.16 -3.20
CA PRO A 82 5.52 1.56 -3.02
C PRO A 82 5.56 0.03 -2.78
N TRP A 83 4.58 -0.73 -3.27
CA TRP A 83 4.65 -2.19 -3.24
C TRP A 83 5.50 -2.74 -4.38
N ASP A 84 5.31 -2.18 -5.58
CA ASP A 84 5.96 -2.65 -6.80
C ASP A 84 7.45 -2.30 -6.88
N ASP A 85 7.88 -1.21 -6.23
CA ASP A 85 9.31 -0.84 -6.09
C ASP A 85 10.01 -1.57 -4.92
N GLY A 86 9.29 -2.45 -4.22
CA GLY A 86 9.79 -3.25 -3.11
C GLY A 86 9.90 -2.52 -1.77
N SER A 87 9.67 -1.21 -1.71
CA SER A 87 9.83 -0.42 -0.48
C SER A 87 8.91 -0.91 0.66
N MET A 88 7.61 -1.10 0.39
CA MET A 88 6.66 -1.65 1.38
C MET A 88 7.00 -3.08 1.76
N LYS A 89 7.39 -3.91 0.79
CA LYS A 89 7.75 -5.31 1.02
C LYS A 89 8.92 -5.42 2.00
N LEU A 90 9.97 -4.63 1.78
CA LEU A 90 11.14 -4.59 2.65
C LEU A 90 10.77 -4.10 4.06
N MET A 91 9.94 -3.05 4.17
CA MET A 91 9.48 -2.53 5.45
C MET A 91 8.65 -3.55 6.24
N LEU A 92 7.67 -4.20 5.60
CA LEU A 92 6.84 -5.22 6.24
C LEU A 92 7.65 -6.43 6.66
N LYS A 93 8.54 -6.92 5.79
CA LYS A 93 9.38 -8.08 6.08
C LYS A 93 10.37 -7.77 7.21
N SER A 94 10.92 -6.56 7.25
CA SER A 94 11.82 -6.15 8.33
C SER A 94 11.09 -5.96 9.67
N MET A 95 9.84 -5.46 9.63
CA MET A 95 8.99 -5.31 10.81
C MET A 95 8.50 -6.67 11.35
N MET A 96 8.18 -7.61 10.45
CA MET A 96 7.66 -8.94 10.76
C MET A 96 8.43 -9.99 9.92
N PRO A 97 9.62 -10.44 10.39
CA PRO A 97 10.50 -11.33 9.60
C PRO A 97 9.87 -12.64 9.14
N SER A 98 8.93 -13.17 9.92
CA SER A 98 8.17 -14.39 9.60
C SER A 98 6.99 -14.17 8.64
N LEU A 99 6.68 -12.92 8.28
CA LEU A 99 5.56 -12.60 7.40
C LEU A 99 5.76 -13.19 6.00
N ASP A 100 4.74 -13.90 5.53
CA ASP A 100 4.61 -14.28 4.13
C ASP A 100 3.91 -13.16 3.35
N LEU A 101 4.67 -12.46 2.51
CA LEU A 101 4.17 -11.33 1.71
C LEU A 101 3.16 -11.78 0.64
N GLY A 102 3.19 -13.05 0.19
CA GLY A 102 2.20 -13.58 -0.75
C GLY A 102 0.81 -13.74 -0.13
N ARG A 103 0.71 -13.63 1.19
CA ARG A 103 -0.53 -13.73 1.97
C ARG A 103 -1.01 -12.38 2.49
N VAL A 104 -0.39 -11.27 2.07
CA VAL A 104 -0.75 -9.91 2.49
C VAL A 104 -1.74 -9.30 1.50
N GLY A 105 -2.80 -8.69 2.01
CA GLY A 105 -3.70 -7.86 1.21
C GLY A 105 -3.08 -6.50 0.95
N VAL A 106 -3.25 -5.94 -0.26
CA VAL A 106 -2.58 -4.69 -0.68
C VAL A 106 -3.56 -3.78 -1.42
N SER A 107 -3.53 -2.48 -1.11
CA SER A 107 -4.24 -1.44 -1.87
C SER A 107 -3.63 -0.06 -1.61
N ASN A 108 -4.23 0.98 -2.21
CA ASN A 108 -4.07 2.34 -1.71
C ASN A 108 -5.23 2.69 -0.79
N ALA A 109 -4.97 3.55 0.19
CA ALA A 109 -5.96 4.15 1.04
C ALA A 109 -6.89 5.06 0.25
N VAL A 110 -6.38 5.80 -0.74
CA VAL A 110 -7.23 6.50 -1.71
C VAL A 110 -7.29 5.65 -2.99
N PRO A 111 -8.39 4.92 -3.24
CA PRO A 111 -8.52 4.00 -4.38
C PRO A 111 -8.86 4.71 -5.69
N TRP A 112 -8.74 6.03 -5.73
CA TRP A 112 -8.82 6.82 -6.95
C TRP A 112 -7.45 7.35 -7.30
N SER A 113 -7.20 7.43 -8.59
CA SER A 113 -6.01 8.08 -9.12
C SER A 113 -6.37 9.51 -9.51
N ALA A 114 -5.57 10.49 -9.08
CA ALA A 114 -5.75 11.89 -9.42
C ALA A 114 -4.65 12.39 -10.37
N ARG A 115 -4.97 13.40 -11.18
CA ARG A 115 -4.02 14.16 -12.00
C ARG A 115 -4.24 15.65 -11.82
N LYS A 116 -3.17 16.44 -11.77
CA LYS A 116 -3.24 17.90 -11.91
C LYS A 116 -2.94 18.27 -13.35
N GLY A 117 -3.97 18.71 -14.08
CA GLY A 117 -3.88 18.88 -15.54
C GLY A 117 -3.57 17.55 -16.23
N ALA A 118 -3.12 17.58 -17.48
CA ALA A 118 -2.90 16.34 -18.24
C ALA A 118 -1.69 15.50 -17.76
N ARG A 119 -0.75 16.06 -16.97
CA ARG A 119 0.63 15.53 -16.88
C ARG A 119 1.30 15.51 -15.50
N VAL A 120 0.71 16.11 -14.46
CA VAL A 120 1.41 16.31 -13.18
C VAL A 120 0.80 15.48 -12.04
N ASN A 121 1.65 14.80 -11.29
CA ASN A 121 1.29 14.09 -10.06
C ASN A 121 0.61 15.05 -9.06
N ALA A 122 -0.51 14.61 -8.49
CA ALA A 122 -1.25 15.37 -7.51
C ALA A 122 -1.48 14.51 -6.27
N ASN A 123 -1.10 15.00 -5.10
CA ASN A 123 -1.53 14.36 -3.86
C ASN A 123 -3.07 14.37 -3.77
N PRO A 124 -3.68 13.37 -3.14
CA PRO A 124 -5.11 13.38 -2.87
C PRO A 124 -5.52 14.68 -2.18
N ARG A 125 -6.64 15.27 -2.61
CA ARG A 125 -7.26 16.39 -1.91
C ARG A 125 -8.07 15.86 -0.73
N GLN A 126 -8.40 16.74 0.21
CA GLN A 126 -9.20 16.37 1.38
C GLN A 126 -10.56 15.77 0.99
N GLU A 127 -11.20 16.22 -0.09
CA GLU A 127 -12.47 15.63 -0.53
C GLU A 127 -12.29 14.15 -0.96
N ALA A 128 -11.15 13.84 -1.60
CA ALA A 128 -10.83 12.47 -2.01
C ALA A 128 -10.47 11.57 -0.83
N GLU A 129 -9.81 12.12 0.20
CA GLU A 129 -9.56 11.39 1.45
C GLU A 129 -10.87 11.08 2.19
N ALA A 130 -11.81 12.02 2.26
CA ALA A 130 -13.11 11.82 2.89
C ALA A 130 -13.95 10.77 2.14
N ALA A 131 -14.03 10.86 0.80
CA ALA A 131 -14.68 9.83 -0.01
C ALA A 131 -14.02 8.45 0.16
N ALA A 132 -12.70 8.42 0.32
CA ALA A 132 -11.95 7.19 0.56
C ALA A 132 -12.25 6.59 1.94
N ALA A 133 -12.43 7.41 2.97
CA ALA A 133 -12.83 6.94 4.29
C ALA A 133 -14.21 6.26 4.26
N GLU A 134 -15.18 6.83 3.55
CA GLU A 134 -16.51 6.23 3.36
C GLU A 134 -16.44 4.92 2.56
N PHE A 135 -15.66 4.91 1.47
CA PHE A 135 -15.39 3.69 0.70
C PHE A 135 -14.77 2.60 1.57
N TRP A 136 -13.76 2.94 2.36
CA TRP A 136 -13.09 1.99 3.24
C TRP A 136 -14.00 1.53 4.38
N ARG A 137 -14.91 2.36 4.90
CA ARG A 137 -15.90 1.91 5.87
C ARG A 137 -16.72 0.75 5.30
N ALA A 138 -17.27 0.93 4.09
CA ALA A 138 -18.02 -0.11 3.40
C ALA A 138 -17.17 -1.35 3.07
N MET A 139 -15.92 -1.17 2.61
CA MET A 139 -15.03 -2.29 2.31
C MET A 139 -14.60 -3.05 3.57
N LEU A 140 -14.30 -2.35 4.66
CA LEU A 140 -13.87 -2.96 5.91
C LEU A 140 -15.00 -3.78 6.52
N ASP A 141 -16.27 -3.34 6.44
CA ASP A 141 -17.40 -4.15 6.92
C ASP A 141 -17.46 -5.53 6.23
N LEU A 142 -17.14 -5.59 4.93
CA LEU A 142 -17.05 -6.84 4.18
C LEU A 142 -15.86 -7.71 4.60
N LEU A 143 -14.72 -7.07 4.92
CA LEU A 143 -13.46 -7.75 5.22
C LEU A 143 -13.26 -8.05 6.71
N THR A 144 -14.09 -7.47 7.60
CA THR A 144 -13.90 -7.43 9.05
C THR A 144 -13.66 -8.81 9.71
N PRO A 145 -14.38 -9.89 9.35
CA PRO A 145 -14.13 -11.20 9.97
C PRO A 145 -12.70 -11.72 9.77
N GLU A 146 -12.00 -11.22 8.74
CA GLU A 146 -10.68 -11.70 8.34
C GLU A 146 -9.55 -10.72 8.69
N ILE A 147 -9.82 -9.41 8.78
CA ILE A 147 -8.80 -8.40 9.10
C ILE A 147 -8.35 -8.52 10.56
N ARG A 148 -7.04 -8.70 10.74
CA ARG A 148 -6.35 -8.71 12.04
C ARG A 148 -5.50 -7.47 12.26
N LEU A 149 -4.97 -6.90 11.18
CA LEU A 149 -4.05 -5.77 11.23
C LEU A 149 -4.11 -4.95 9.94
N ILE A 150 -4.22 -3.63 10.09
CA ILE A 150 -3.99 -2.69 8.98
C ILE A 150 -2.63 -2.03 9.16
N VAL A 151 -1.80 -2.02 8.12
CA VAL A 151 -0.56 -1.25 8.08
C VAL A 151 -0.75 -0.09 7.11
N ALA A 152 -0.88 1.11 7.65
CA ALA A 152 -1.06 2.34 6.90
C ALA A 152 0.30 2.99 6.62
N PHE A 153 0.61 3.17 5.34
CA PHE A 153 1.87 3.77 4.90
C PHE A 153 1.64 5.25 4.57
N GLY A 154 2.14 6.12 5.44
CA GLY A 154 2.02 7.56 5.29
C GLY A 154 0.87 8.18 6.10
N ASN A 155 0.76 9.51 6.02
CA ASN A 155 -0.22 10.26 6.82
C ASN A 155 -1.61 10.19 6.20
N VAL A 156 -1.70 10.17 4.87
CA VAL A 156 -2.98 10.06 4.15
C VAL A 156 -3.61 8.71 4.46
N ALA A 157 -2.84 7.62 4.33
CA ALA A 157 -3.34 6.28 4.62
C ALA A 157 -3.82 6.13 6.07
N GLU A 158 -3.08 6.68 7.04
CA GLU A 158 -3.51 6.67 8.43
C GLU A 158 -4.83 7.41 8.63
N ARG A 159 -4.97 8.62 8.04
CA ARG A 159 -6.16 9.45 8.22
C ARG A 159 -7.39 8.74 7.68
N VAL A 160 -7.31 8.20 6.46
CA VAL A 160 -8.40 7.44 5.84
C VAL A 160 -8.82 6.25 6.70
N VAL A 161 -7.88 5.46 7.22
CA VAL A 161 -8.19 4.31 8.10
C VAL A 161 -8.89 4.75 9.37
N ARG A 162 -8.46 5.85 9.99
CA ARG A 162 -9.08 6.39 11.21
C ARG A 162 -10.50 6.91 10.94
N GLU A 163 -10.69 7.65 9.86
CA GLU A 163 -11.98 8.24 9.49
C GLU A 163 -12.98 7.19 8.96
N ALA A 164 -12.49 6.10 8.37
CA ALA A 164 -13.30 4.92 8.06
C ALA A 164 -13.91 4.28 9.33
N GLY A 165 -13.42 4.63 10.52
CA GLY A 165 -13.94 4.12 11.78
C GLY A 165 -13.36 2.77 12.17
N TRP A 166 -12.19 2.39 11.64
CA TRP A 166 -11.52 1.15 12.03
C TRP A 166 -11.10 1.22 13.50
N GLY A 167 -11.93 0.64 14.37
CA GLY A 167 -11.77 0.67 15.83
C GLY A 167 -10.75 -0.35 16.38
N SER A 168 -10.20 -1.20 15.52
CA SER A 168 -9.24 -2.24 15.89
C SER A 168 -7.79 -1.74 15.75
N ARG A 169 -6.83 -2.67 15.67
CA ARG A 169 -5.41 -2.37 15.59
C ARG A 169 -4.99 -1.92 14.20
N TYR A 170 -4.27 -0.81 14.13
CA TYR A 170 -3.49 -0.41 12.94
C TYR A 170 -2.08 0.03 13.34
N ILE A 171 -1.14 -0.04 12.39
CA ILE A 171 0.22 0.49 12.52
C ILE A 171 0.44 1.52 11.43
N LYS A 172 0.96 2.67 11.80
CA LYS A 172 1.44 3.67 10.86
C LYS A 172 2.92 3.45 10.58
N LEU A 173 3.28 3.32 9.31
CA LEU A 173 4.64 3.37 8.83
C LEU A 173 4.86 4.64 8.01
N ARG A 174 6.04 5.26 8.14
CA ARG A 174 6.39 6.43 7.33
C ARG A 174 6.92 5.98 5.98
N LEU A 175 6.51 6.65 4.90
CA LEU A 175 7.03 6.41 3.55
C LEU A 175 8.29 7.22 3.25
N PRO A 176 9.13 6.75 2.30
CA PRO A 176 10.31 7.46 1.83
C PRO A 176 9.98 8.72 1.02
N SER A 177 9.59 9.79 1.71
CA SER A 177 9.44 11.10 1.07
C SER A 177 10.81 11.80 0.89
N PRO A 178 11.04 12.55 -0.20
CA PRO A 178 12.27 13.34 -0.36
C PRO A 178 12.61 14.23 0.85
N PRO A 179 11.66 14.96 1.48
CA PRO A 179 11.96 15.77 2.66
C PRO A 179 12.45 14.96 3.86
N ALA A 180 11.92 13.75 4.07
CA ALA A 180 12.36 12.88 5.14
C ALA A 180 13.77 12.33 4.90
N ARG A 181 14.11 12.02 3.64
CA ARG A 181 15.47 11.59 3.24
C ARG A 181 16.50 12.70 3.41
N HIS A 182 16.17 13.95 3.08
CA HIS A 182 17.12 15.07 3.20
C HIS A 182 17.57 15.34 4.64
N ARG A 183 16.72 15.13 5.65
CA ARG A 183 17.04 15.44 7.06
C ARG A 183 18.13 14.56 7.69
N ILE A 184 18.43 13.45 7.03
CA ILE A 184 19.27 12.36 7.54
C ILE A 184 20.32 11.92 6.52
N ALA A 185 20.34 12.57 5.35
CA ALA A 185 21.37 12.37 4.35
C ALA A 185 22.74 12.69 4.96
N GLY A 186 23.66 11.73 4.87
CA GLY A 186 25.02 11.86 5.44
C GLY A 186 25.14 11.60 6.95
N MET A 187 24.06 11.25 7.65
CA MET A 187 24.13 10.86 9.07
C MET A 187 24.51 9.39 9.27
N PHE A 188 24.14 8.54 8.32
CA PHE A 188 24.39 7.11 8.31
C PHE A 188 24.64 6.68 6.87
N ASP A 189 25.52 5.69 6.67
CA ASP A 189 25.58 4.96 5.43
C ASP A 189 24.78 3.64 5.51
N ASP A 190 24.63 2.96 4.37
CA ASP A 190 23.86 1.73 4.30
C ASP A 190 24.51 0.59 5.10
N ALA A 191 25.85 0.56 5.19
CA ALA A 191 26.55 -0.47 5.93
C ALA A 191 26.29 -0.32 7.44
N ASP A 192 26.39 0.90 7.97
CA ASP A 192 26.08 1.26 9.36
C ASP A 192 24.65 0.86 9.74
N LEU A 193 23.69 1.16 8.85
CA LEU A 193 22.27 0.84 9.07
C LEU A 193 22.05 -0.67 9.10
N LEU A 194 22.65 -1.42 8.16
CA LEU A 194 22.48 -2.86 8.07
C LEU A 194 23.21 -3.62 9.19
N GLU A 195 24.32 -3.08 9.71
CA GLU A 195 24.99 -3.60 10.90
C GLU A 195 24.11 -3.44 12.14
N ARG A 196 23.51 -2.26 12.33
CA ARG A 196 22.63 -1.96 13.48
C ARG A 196 21.27 -2.65 13.43
N PHE A 197 20.78 -2.95 12.22
CA PHE A 197 19.48 -3.59 11.98
C PHE A 197 19.65 -4.87 11.15
N PRO A 198 20.21 -5.95 11.73
CA PRO A 198 20.46 -7.20 11.01
C PRO A 198 19.18 -7.87 10.49
N GLU A 199 18.02 -7.59 11.08
CA GLU A 199 16.71 -7.99 10.55
C GLU A 199 16.38 -7.37 9.19
N VAL A 200 16.82 -6.13 8.93
CA VAL A 200 16.64 -5.47 7.63
C VAL A 200 17.53 -6.14 6.60
N LYS A 201 18.81 -6.40 6.95
CA LYS A 201 19.74 -7.13 6.08
C LYS A 201 19.19 -8.49 5.67
N ARG A 202 18.74 -9.31 6.64
CA ARG A 202 18.14 -10.62 6.34
C ARG A 202 16.89 -10.52 5.47
N SER A 203 16.05 -9.51 5.72
CA SER A 203 14.84 -9.28 4.94
C SER A 203 15.17 -8.89 3.50
N TRP A 204 16.17 -8.03 3.32
CA TRP A 204 16.68 -7.65 2.01
C TRP A 204 17.25 -8.86 1.27
N GLU A 205 18.16 -9.61 1.88
CA GLU A 205 18.76 -10.81 1.28
C GLU A 205 17.70 -11.84 0.85
N ALA A 206 16.65 -12.01 1.66
CA ALA A 206 15.53 -12.91 1.35
C ALA A 206 14.64 -12.42 0.19
N LEU A 207 14.54 -11.10 -0.01
CA LEU A 207 13.69 -10.49 -1.04
C LEU A 207 14.42 -10.17 -2.34
N ALA A 208 15.73 -9.89 -2.31
CA ALA A 208 16.51 -9.48 -3.47
C ALA A 208 16.57 -10.53 -4.59
N LYS A 209 16.53 -11.82 -4.22
CA LYS A 209 16.52 -12.93 -5.18
C LYS A 209 15.17 -13.06 -5.92
N PRO A 210 14.01 -13.09 -5.24
CA PRO A 210 12.72 -13.17 -5.91
C PRO A 210 12.21 -11.83 -6.49
N ASP A 211 12.72 -10.68 -6.02
CA ASP A 211 12.27 -9.35 -6.46
C ASP A 211 13.46 -8.51 -6.96
N PRO A 212 13.66 -8.40 -8.29
CA PRO A 212 14.77 -7.65 -8.87
C PRO A 212 14.81 -6.17 -8.50
N THR A 213 13.67 -5.56 -8.14
CA THR A 213 13.62 -4.15 -7.70
C THR A 213 14.35 -3.93 -6.38
N LEU A 214 14.55 -5.00 -5.61
CA LEU A 214 15.29 -5.02 -4.36
C LEU A 214 16.71 -5.58 -4.52
N ALA A 215 17.23 -5.75 -5.74
CA ALA A 215 18.62 -6.20 -5.94
C ALA A 215 19.63 -5.18 -5.36
N GLN A 216 19.32 -3.89 -5.48
CA GLN A 216 20.11 -2.78 -4.92
C GLN A 216 19.14 -1.72 -4.37
N PRO A 217 18.62 -1.91 -3.15
CA PRO A 217 17.67 -0.99 -2.58
C PRO A 217 18.35 0.37 -2.37
N ALA A 218 17.64 1.45 -2.67
CA ALA A 218 18.13 2.78 -2.39
C ALA A 218 18.28 2.98 -0.87
N THR A 219 19.25 3.78 -0.43
CA THR A 219 19.48 4.14 0.98
C THR A 219 18.19 4.54 1.72
N GLY A 220 17.28 5.24 1.03
CA GLY A 220 15.96 5.55 1.56
C GLY A 220 15.18 4.30 1.97
N GLN A 221 15.11 3.29 1.11
CA GLN A 221 14.37 2.05 1.40
C GLN A 221 14.95 1.33 2.63
N ILE A 222 16.28 1.23 2.73
CA ILE A 222 16.97 0.60 3.87
C ILE A 222 16.61 1.33 5.17
N LEU A 223 16.77 2.65 5.19
CA LEU A 223 16.48 3.43 6.39
C LEU A 223 15.02 3.30 6.85
N PHE A 224 14.04 3.38 5.93
CA PHE A 224 12.63 3.22 6.32
C PHE A 224 12.31 1.80 6.76
N ALA A 225 13.01 0.80 6.24
CA ALA A 225 12.96 -0.56 6.75
C ALA A 225 13.55 -0.68 8.17
N CYS A 226 14.65 0.02 8.49
CA CYS A 226 15.18 0.12 9.85
C CYS A 226 14.15 0.75 10.81
N HIS A 227 13.46 1.80 10.36
CA HIS A 227 12.38 2.40 11.14
C HIS A 227 11.23 1.39 11.39
N ALA A 228 10.80 0.67 10.35
CA ALA A 228 9.76 -0.36 10.48
C ALA A 228 10.20 -1.51 11.42
N ALA A 229 11.45 -1.97 11.31
CA ALA A 229 12.04 -2.96 12.20
C ALA A 229 12.03 -2.51 13.68
N SER A 230 12.33 -1.23 13.94
CA SER A 230 12.27 -0.67 15.30
C SER A 230 10.86 -0.73 15.92
N LEU A 231 9.83 -0.59 15.10
CA LEU A 231 8.42 -0.70 15.52
C LEU A 231 7.98 -2.15 15.68
N GLY A 232 8.51 -3.06 14.86
CA GLY A 232 8.22 -4.50 14.93
C GLY A 232 8.56 -5.11 16.30
N LYS A 233 9.61 -4.61 16.95
CA LYS A 233 10.01 -5.01 18.32
C LYS A 233 8.95 -4.72 19.38
N LEU A 234 7.98 -3.84 19.08
CA LEU A 234 6.88 -3.46 19.96
C LEU A 234 5.58 -4.24 19.65
N LEU A 235 5.58 -5.09 18.63
CA LEU A 235 4.41 -5.90 18.28
C LEU A 235 4.35 -7.18 19.12
N PRO A 236 3.18 -7.54 19.68
CA PRO A 236 3.00 -8.82 20.37
C PRO A 236 3.35 -9.98 19.45
N HIS A 237 4.13 -10.93 19.98
CA HIS A 237 4.58 -12.12 19.25
C HIS A 237 3.47 -12.91 18.54
N ARG A 238 2.21 -12.81 19.01
CA ARG A 238 1.04 -13.46 18.40
C ARG A 238 0.67 -12.94 17.01
N LEU A 239 1.19 -11.78 16.58
CA LEU A 239 0.99 -11.27 15.21
C LEU A 239 2.02 -11.79 14.21
N CYS A 240 3.15 -12.33 14.69
CA CYS A 240 4.24 -12.80 13.84
C CYS A 240 4.17 -14.31 13.57
N CYS A 241 3.37 -15.07 14.33
CA CYS A 241 3.29 -16.53 14.21
C CYS A 241 1.82 -16.96 14.05
N SER A 242 1.35 -17.03 12.81
CA SER A 242 0.19 -17.84 12.41
C SER A 242 0.21 -18.14 10.92
#